data_AF-A0A068MXR6-F1
#
_entry.id   AF-A0A068MXR6-F1
#
_cell.length_a   1.000
_cell.length_b   1.000
_cell.length_c   1.000
_cell.angle_alpha   90.00
_cell.angle_beta   90.00
_cell.angle_gamma   90.00
#
_symmetry.space_group_name_H-M   'P 1'
#
loop_
_entity.id
_entity.type
_entity.pdbx_description
1 polymer ?
#
loop_
_entity_poly.entity_id
_entity_poly.type
_entity_poly.pdbx_seq_one_letter_code
_entity_poly.pdbx_strand_id
1 'polypeptide(L)'
;MASNQPDKLNQAKLIQLENNQLKLQQEFAALRFFEAQKKDESQKENKEELIKEVETLKQKIAQIENLVNRPNLFPADAYPHLIVEPPRPLLDLPISKIIDIYHETPQILEVYCQRVSLLTDQEDILEKNNIGNFWVIQLKNQGFYLFPRPESFSRFSSLASFVKLFQAINETPAESYQFTLQTPAKLDVLKIGEQWKLLKAGKIVFGQCPLEYAWQQEISTVRKEYEKFNKLLDARGSAGLDFTLITQYWQQSLVQKYGELITLAINTCMPIAYAIYKGPMLVPCQILLGANPLVVPGWDRGVPWDTSIYSQSHSKFNKDYLRTSADHPLLPNQIYLRESNGKTHHTWAIAKSYEEATAIVQRLNGHWISLD
;
A
#
# COMPACT_ATOMS: atom_id res chain seq x y z
N MET A 1 -20.45 -103.57 27.65
CA MET A 1 -21.51 -102.73 28.25
C MET A 1 -20.84 -101.59 29.01
N ALA A 2 -20.83 -100.40 28.41
CA ALA A 2 -20.63 -99.11 29.08
C ALA A 2 -21.05 -98.04 28.06
N SER A 3 -22.34 -97.67 28.06
CA SER A 3 -22.88 -96.62 27.22
C SER A 3 -22.42 -95.27 27.77
N ASN A 4 -21.57 -94.58 27.03
CA ASN A 4 -21.14 -93.21 27.29
C ASN A 4 -22.36 -92.27 27.33
N GLN A 5 -22.66 -91.71 28.50
CA GLN A 5 -23.44 -90.48 28.65
C GLN A 5 -22.47 -89.30 28.76
N PRO A 6 -22.35 -88.44 27.73
CA PRO A 6 -21.86 -87.08 27.96
C PRO A 6 -22.69 -86.08 27.15
N ASP A 7 -23.96 -85.82 27.51
CA ASP A 7 -24.76 -84.80 26.80
C ASP A 7 -25.51 -83.81 27.70
N LYS A 8 -25.79 -84.14 28.96
CA LYS A 8 -26.54 -83.22 29.84
C LYS A 8 -25.68 -82.10 30.46
N LEU A 9 -24.38 -82.37 30.70
CA LEU A 9 -23.48 -81.38 31.31
C LEU A 9 -23.07 -80.27 30.33
N ASN A 10 -23.00 -80.58 29.03
CA ASN A 10 -22.65 -79.60 27.99
C ASN A 10 -23.83 -78.68 27.65
N GLN A 11 -25.07 -79.18 27.67
CA GLN A 11 -26.27 -78.36 27.48
C GLN A 11 -26.48 -77.33 28.60
N ALA A 12 -26.27 -77.72 29.87
CA ALA A 12 -26.41 -76.79 30.99
C ALA A 12 -25.40 -75.64 30.94
N LYS A 13 -24.15 -75.91 30.53
CA LYS A 13 -23.13 -74.89 30.34
C LYS A 13 -23.46 -73.94 29.19
N LEU A 14 -24.05 -74.45 28.10
CA LEU A 14 -24.46 -73.65 26.95
C LEU A 14 -25.58 -72.67 27.33
N ILE A 15 -26.61 -73.13 28.03
CA ILE A 15 -27.72 -72.29 28.51
C ILE A 15 -27.20 -71.21 29.48
N GLN A 16 -26.26 -71.57 30.36
CA GLN A 16 -25.65 -70.60 31.27
C GLN A 16 -24.85 -69.53 30.52
N LEU A 17 -24.16 -69.91 29.43
CA LEU A 17 -23.41 -69.00 28.57
C LEU A 17 -24.35 -68.04 27.82
N GLU A 18 -25.45 -68.55 27.27
CA GLU A 18 -26.47 -67.72 26.59
C GLU A 18 -27.13 -66.73 27.57
N ASN A 19 -27.45 -67.16 28.79
CA ASN A 19 -28.01 -66.27 29.82
C ASN A 19 -27.01 -65.18 30.23
N ASN A 20 -25.73 -65.52 30.35
CA ASN A 20 -24.69 -64.53 30.65
C ASN A 20 -24.51 -63.54 29.49
N GLN A 21 -24.58 -64.02 28.25
CA GLN A 21 -24.48 -63.17 27.07
C GLN A 21 -25.67 -62.22 26.96
N LEU A 22 -26.89 -62.70 27.26
CA LEU A 22 -28.08 -61.86 27.30
C LEU A 22 -28.00 -60.80 28.40
N LYS A 23 -27.51 -61.16 29.58
CA LYS A 23 -27.31 -60.22 30.68
C LYS A 23 -26.30 -59.12 30.33
N LEU A 24 -25.18 -59.48 29.70
CA LEU A 24 -24.19 -58.53 29.19
C LEU A 24 -24.78 -57.58 28.14
N GLN A 25 -25.60 -58.08 27.22
CA GLN A 25 -26.27 -57.23 26.24
C GLN A 25 -27.24 -56.23 26.87
N GLN A 26 -27.97 -56.64 27.92
CA GLN A 26 -28.85 -55.75 28.67
C GLN A 26 -28.07 -54.67 29.43
N GLU A 27 -26.93 -55.01 30.04
CA GLU A 27 -26.07 -54.04 30.73
C GLU A 27 -25.47 -53.02 29.76
N PHE A 28 -25.02 -53.45 28.57
CA PHE A 28 -24.54 -52.52 27.54
C PHE A 28 -25.64 -51.61 26.99
N ALA A 29 -26.87 -52.13 26.83
CA ALA A 29 -28.01 -51.31 26.42
C ALA A 29 -28.34 -50.24 27.47
N ALA A 30 -28.31 -50.59 28.76
CA ALA A 30 -28.53 -49.66 29.85
C ALA A 30 -27.45 -48.56 29.92
N LEU A 31 -26.18 -48.92 29.74
CA LEU A 31 -25.07 -47.96 29.71
C LEU A 31 -25.20 -46.97 28.55
N ARG A 32 -25.52 -47.45 27.35
CA ARG A 32 -25.74 -46.55 26.18
C ARG A 32 -26.90 -45.60 26.39
N PHE A 33 -27.98 -46.07 27.02
CA PHE A 33 -29.12 -45.20 27.36
C PHE A 33 -28.72 -44.10 28.35
N PHE A 34 -27.93 -44.45 29.36
CA PHE A 34 -27.45 -43.49 30.36
C PHE A 34 -26.47 -42.47 29.77
N GLU A 35 -25.57 -42.90 28.89
CA GLU A 35 -24.66 -42.00 28.17
C GLU A 35 -25.41 -41.03 27.24
N ALA A 36 -26.46 -41.49 26.56
CA ALA A 36 -27.31 -40.64 25.73
C ALA A 36 -28.04 -39.58 26.56
N GLN A 37 -28.62 -39.95 27.70
CA GLN A 37 -29.28 -38.98 28.61
C GLN A 37 -28.31 -37.93 29.13
N LYS A 38 -27.12 -38.35 29.56
CA LYS A 38 -26.09 -37.41 30.06
C LYS A 38 -25.61 -36.44 28.99
N LYS A 39 -25.56 -36.87 27.72
CA LYS A 39 -25.18 -36.03 26.59
C LYS A 39 -26.27 -35.01 26.24
N ASP A 40 -27.54 -35.41 26.31
CA ASP A 40 -28.68 -34.51 26.08
C ASP A 40 -28.82 -33.45 27.18
N GLU A 41 -28.60 -33.82 28.45
CA GLU A 41 -28.61 -32.87 29.57
C GLU A 41 -27.49 -31.83 29.46
N SER A 42 -26.26 -32.26 29.15
CA SER A 42 -25.12 -31.36 28.95
C SER A 42 -25.31 -30.42 27.76
N GLN A 43 -25.93 -30.88 26.66
CA GLN A 43 -26.25 -30.02 25.52
C GLN A 43 -27.35 -29.00 25.84
N LYS A 44 -28.31 -29.36 26.70
CA LYS A 44 -29.41 -28.49 27.09
C LYS A 44 -28.93 -27.35 28.00
N GLU A 45 -28.07 -27.65 28.98
CA GLU A 45 -27.47 -26.64 29.87
C GLU A 45 -26.64 -25.61 29.07
N ASN A 46 -25.80 -26.08 28.15
CA ASN A 46 -24.95 -25.21 27.33
C ASN A 46 -25.77 -24.29 26.40
N LYS A 47 -26.92 -24.80 25.90
CA LYS A 47 -27.85 -23.99 25.09
C LYS A 47 -28.56 -22.92 25.92
N GLU A 48 -28.93 -23.21 27.17
CA GLU A 48 -29.57 -22.23 28.06
C GLU A 48 -28.61 -21.11 28.49
N GLU A 49 -27.33 -21.43 28.67
CA GLU A 49 -26.29 -20.43 28.98
C GLU A 49 -26.05 -19.48 27.80
N LEU A 50 -25.95 -20.02 26.57
CA LEU A 50 -25.84 -19.23 25.35
C LEU A 50 -27.04 -18.30 25.12
N ILE A 51 -28.27 -18.75 25.43
CA ILE A 51 -29.48 -17.92 25.32
C ILE A 51 -29.41 -16.73 26.28
N LYS A 52 -28.98 -16.95 27.53
CA LYS A 52 -28.82 -15.86 28.51
C LYS A 52 -27.76 -14.85 28.06
N GLU A 53 -26.63 -15.31 27.54
CA GLU A 53 -25.57 -14.42 27.06
C GLU A 53 -26.06 -13.54 25.90
N VAL A 54 -26.75 -14.12 24.91
CA VAL A 54 -27.35 -13.37 23.79
C VAL A 54 -28.34 -12.32 24.28
N GLU A 55 -29.13 -12.62 25.32
CA GLU A 55 -30.11 -11.69 25.86
C GLU A 55 -29.43 -10.51 26.59
N THR A 56 -28.35 -10.77 27.34
CA THR A 56 -27.55 -9.69 27.95
C THR A 56 -26.87 -8.79 26.93
N LEU A 57 -26.38 -9.36 25.82
CA LEU A 57 -25.77 -8.60 24.73
C LEU A 57 -26.79 -7.70 24.03
N LYS A 58 -28.00 -8.22 23.78
CA LYS A 58 -29.10 -7.41 23.23
C LYS A 58 -29.46 -6.22 24.13
N GLN A 59 -29.50 -6.43 25.45
CA GLN A 59 -29.75 -5.34 26.40
C GLN A 59 -28.64 -4.26 26.37
N LYS A 60 -27.37 -4.67 26.30
CA LYS A 60 -26.24 -3.73 26.19
C LYS A 60 -26.28 -2.94 24.88
N ILE A 61 -26.60 -3.58 23.77
CA ILE A 61 -26.76 -2.90 22.47
C ILE A 61 -27.89 -1.88 22.55
N ALA A 62 -29.04 -2.23 23.12
CA ALA A 62 -30.16 -1.30 23.29
C ALA A 62 -29.82 -0.10 24.20
N GLN A 63 -28.94 -0.29 25.20
CA GLN A 63 -28.43 0.82 26.02
C GLN A 63 -27.53 1.76 25.21
N ILE A 64 -26.61 1.20 24.39
CA ILE A 64 -25.73 1.99 23.53
C ILE A 64 -26.55 2.74 22.47
N GLU A 65 -27.52 2.08 21.83
CA GLU A 65 -28.41 2.73 20.85
C GLU A 65 -29.20 3.88 21.48
N ASN A 66 -29.67 3.74 22.72
CA ASN A 66 -30.30 4.84 23.44
C ASN A 66 -29.34 6.01 23.73
N LEU A 67 -28.07 5.73 24.03
CA LEU A 67 -27.04 6.76 24.25
C LEU A 67 -26.64 7.48 22.94
N VAL A 68 -26.60 6.75 21.83
CA VAL A 68 -26.27 7.32 20.51
C VAL A 68 -27.44 8.15 19.96
N ASN A 69 -28.68 7.69 20.17
CA ASN A 69 -29.89 8.38 19.67
C ASN A 69 -30.32 9.56 20.55
N ARG A 70 -29.76 9.69 21.76
CA ARG A 70 -29.87 10.89 22.60
C ARG A 70 -28.48 11.45 22.85
N PRO A 71 -27.90 12.21 21.91
CA PRO A 71 -26.71 12.99 22.22
C PRO A 71 -27.14 14.05 23.25
N ASN A 72 -26.99 13.72 24.54
CA ASN A 72 -26.94 14.76 25.55
C ASN A 72 -25.80 15.68 25.11
N LEU A 73 -26.11 16.93 24.78
CA LEU A 73 -25.11 17.98 24.70
C LEU A 73 -24.46 18.05 26.09
N PHE A 74 -23.37 17.32 26.27
CA PHE A 74 -22.54 17.46 27.45
C PHE A 74 -21.94 18.87 27.38
N PRO A 75 -22.23 19.76 28.35
CA PRO A 75 -21.62 21.07 28.37
C PRO A 75 -20.10 20.89 28.54
N ALA A 76 -19.32 21.59 27.71
CA ALA A 76 -17.86 21.56 27.73
C ALA A 76 -17.27 21.88 29.13
N ASP A 77 -18.06 22.53 29.98
CA ASP A 77 -17.74 22.92 31.35
C ASP A 77 -17.60 21.73 32.32
N ALA A 78 -18.06 20.53 31.95
CA ALA A 78 -17.98 19.34 32.80
C ALA A 78 -16.58 18.72 32.87
N TYR A 79 -15.66 19.08 31.96
CA TYR A 79 -14.29 18.53 31.91
C TYR A 79 -13.24 19.62 31.68
N PRO A 80 -13.06 20.58 32.62
CA PRO A 80 -12.09 21.65 32.47
C PRO A 80 -10.64 21.12 32.34
N HIS A 81 -10.37 19.91 32.81
CA HIS A 81 -9.05 19.27 32.78
C HIS A 81 -8.71 18.60 31.43
N LEU A 82 -9.67 18.42 30.51
CA LEU A 82 -9.41 17.91 29.16
C LEU A 82 -9.12 19.02 28.15
N ILE A 83 -9.32 20.29 28.52
CA ILE A 83 -9.16 21.47 27.64
C ILE A 83 -7.85 22.23 27.92
N VAL A 84 -7.20 21.98 29.07
CA VAL A 84 -5.91 22.58 29.37
C VAL A 84 -4.83 21.76 28.67
N GLU A 85 -4.34 22.22 27.50
CA GLU A 85 -3.06 21.74 26.95
C GLU A 85 -2.05 21.73 28.11
N PRO A 86 -1.45 20.58 28.49
CA PRO A 86 -0.48 20.56 29.57
C PRO A 86 0.62 21.57 29.26
N PRO A 87 1.11 22.33 30.25
CA PRO A 87 2.16 23.32 30.02
C PRO A 87 3.35 22.60 29.38
N ARG A 88 3.68 22.97 28.13
CA ARG A 88 4.75 22.31 27.40
C ARG A 88 6.04 22.43 28.20
N PRO A 89 6.79 21.34 28.37
CA PRO A 89 8.03 21.38 29.14
C PRO A 89 8.97 22.42 28.54
N LEU A 90 9.44 23.36 29.36
CA LEU A 90 10.40 24.38 28.93
C LEU A 90 11.76 23.73 28.72
N LEU A 91 12.41 24.07 27.61
CA LEU A 91 13.74 23.56 27.31
C LEU A 91 14.79 24.35 28.11
N ASP A 92 15.49 23.66 29.00
CA ASP A 92 16.56 24.20 29.86
C ASP A 92 17.93 23.86 29.30
N LEU A 93 18.21 24.34 28.08
CA LEU A 93 19.48 24.16 27.39
C LEU A 93 19.98 25.51 26.87
N PRO A 94 21.31 25.70 26.78
CA PRO A 94 21.87 26.90 26.15
C PRO A 94 21.52 26.90 24.65
N ILE A 95 21.29 28.10 24.09
CA ILE A 95 20.93 28.26 22.68
C ILE A 95 21.88 27.56 21.70
N SER A 96 23.19 27.53 22.01
CA SER A 96 24.19 26.84 21.19
C SER A 96 23.89 25.34 21.07
N LYS A 97 23.53 24.67 22.17
CA LYS A 97 23.18 23.24 22.15
C LYS A 97 21.90 22.95 21.39
N ILE A 98 20.98 23.90 21.36
CA ILE A 98 19.73 23.77 20.62
C ILE A 98 19.98 23.90 19.13
N ILE A 99 20.93 24.76 18.74
CA ILE A 99 21.40 24.86 17.35
C ILE A 99 22.07 23.54 16.95
N ASP A 100 22.95 22.98 17.79
CA ASP A 100 23.57 21.66 17.56
C ASP A 100 22.48 20.59 17.31
N ILE A 101 21.49 20.47 18.21
CA ILE A 101 20.38 19.51 18.07
C ILE A 101 19.54 19.79 16.83
N TYR A 102 19.27 21.06 16.51
CA TYR A 102 18.50 21.43 15.32
C TYR A 102 19.19 20.97 14.03
N HIS A 103 20.52 21.01 14.00
CA HIS A 103 21.32 20.53 12.88
C HIS A 103 21.43 19.00 12.84
N GLU A 104 21.59 18.35 13.98
CA GLU A 104 21.81 16.90 14.05
C GLU A 104 20.51 16.09 14.00
N THR A 105 19.51 16.46 14.80
CA THR A 105 18.26 15.69 14.99
C THR A 105 17.09 16.63 15.33
N PRO A 106 16.61 17.45 14.37
CA PRO A 106 15.57 18.43 14.64
C PRO A 106 14.23 17.81 15.07
N GLN A 107 13.98 16.53 14.79
CA GLN A 107 12.77 15.83 15.22
C GLN A 107 12.63 15.80 16.75
N ILE A 108 13.75 15.80 17.48
CA ILE A 108 13.75 15.85 18.95
C ILE A 108 13.16 17.18 19.44
N LEU A 109 13.36 18.27 18.70
CA LEU A 109 12.87 19.59 19.08
C LEU A 109 11.37 19.75 18.79
N GLU A 110 10.77 18.93 17.93
CA GLU A 110 9.38 19.10 17.47
C GLU A 110 8.37 19.15 18.63
N VAL A 111 8.58 18.35 19.68
CA VAL A 111 7.72 18.32 20.87
C VAL A 111 7.76 19.61 21.69
N TYR A 112 8.80 20.42 21.52
CA TYR A 112 9.00 21.71 22.20
C TYR A 112 8.62 22.92 21.32
N CYS A 113 8.27 22.69 20.05
CA CYS A 113 8.03 23.73 19.06
C CYS A 113 6.55 24.12 18.95
N GLN A 114 6.29 25.41 18.71
CA GLN A 114 5.01 25.90 18.21
C GLN A 114 5.15 26.28 16.74
N ARG A 115 4.28 25.71 15.89
CA ARG A 115 4.27 26.03 14.47
C ARG A 115 3.64 27.40 14.26
N VAL A 116 4.32 28.26 13.52
CA VAL A 116 3.88 29.63 13.25
C VAL A 116 4.07 30.03 11.80
N SER A 117 3.31 31.03 11.36
CA SER A 117 3.50 31.74 10.09
C SER A 117 3.43 33.24 10.30
N LEU A 118 4.04 33.99 9.37
CA LEU A 118 3.84 35.43 9.29
C LEU A 118 2.37 35.75 8.97
N LEU A 119 1.84 36.76 9.65
CA LEU A 119 0.51 37.31 9.37
C LEU A 119 0.60 38.17 8.11
N THR A 120 -0.24 37.88 7.10
CA THR A 120 -0.14 38.48 5.75
C THR A 120 -0.19 40.00 5.76
N ASP A 121 -0.88 40.60 6.74
CA ASP A 121 -1.11 42.04 6.82
C ASP A 121 -0.10 42.78 7.73
N GLN A 122 0.75 42.06 8.46
CA GLN A 122 1.71 42.63 9.41
C GLN A 122 3.06 41.91 9.31
N GLU A 123 4.01 42.57 8.66
CA GLU A 123 5.22 41.93 8.13
C GLU A 123 6.22 41.40 9.19
N ASP A 124 6.02 41.71 10.48
CA ASP A 124 6.90 41.30 11.58
C ASP A 124 6.20 40.43 12.65
N ILE A 125 4.92 40.09 12.44
CA ILE A 125 4.09 39.39 13.44
C ILE A 125 3.84 37.96 13.00
N LEU A 126 4.13 37.03 13.89
CA LEU A 126 3.99 35.59 13.73
C LEU A 126 2.81 35.10 14.55
N GLU A 127 1.98 34.26 13.94
CA GLU A 127 0.80 33.67 14.57
C GLU A 127 0.87 32.14 14.54
N LYS A 128 0.38 31.51 15.62
CA LYS A 128 0.29 30.05 15.73
C LYS A 128 -0.64 29.49 14.65
N ASN A 129 -0.13 28.53 13.87
CA ASN A 129 -0.92 27.82 12.87
C ASN A 129 -0.42 26.39 12.64
N ASN A 130 -1.30 25.50 12.16
CA ASN A 130 -0.96 24.09 11.98
C ASN A 130 -0.03 23.83 10.78
N ILE A 131 0.00 24.77 9.82
CA ILE A 131 0.74 24.68 8.55
C ILE A 131 2.04 25.52 8.61
N GLY A 132 2.39 26.05 9.78
CA GLY A 132 3.50 26.97 9.96
C GLY A 132 4.84 26.50 9.40
N ASN A 133 5.53 27.44 8.76
CA ASN A 133 6.83 27.22 8.13
C ASN A 133 7.99 27.43 9.10
N PHE A 134 7.68 27.95 10.28
CA PHE A 134 8.65 28.24 11.32
C PHE A 134 8.22 27.58 12.62
N TRP A 135 9.21 27.34 13.47
CA TRP A 135 9.07 26.82 14.82
C TRP A 135 9.46 27.89 15.82
N VAL A 136 8.58 28.17 16.77
CA VAL A 136 8.88 28.97 17.96
C VAL A 136 9.23 28.02 19.09
N ILE A 137 10.41 28.22 19.67
CA ILE A 137 10.89 27.47 20.84
C ILE A 137 11.04 28.44 22.00
N GLN A 138 10.41 28.11 23.12
CA GLN A 138 10.55 28.86 24.36
C GLN A 138 11.65 28.23 25.23
N LEU A 139 12.65 29.04 25.59
CA LEU A 139 13.79 28.62 26.38
C LEU A 139 13.74 29.21 27.78
N LYS A 140 14.08 28.38 28.77
CA LYS A 140 14.10 28.83 30.16
C LYS A 140 15.11 29.98 30.32
N ASN A 141 14.63 31.10 30.84
CA ASN A 141 15.40 32.32 31.09
C ASN A 141 16.09 32.97 29.86
N GLN A 142 15.81 32.51 28.64
CA GLN A 142 16.45 33.03 27.41
C GLN A 142 15.44 33.65 26.43
N GLY A 143 14.13 33.40 26.62
CA GLY A 143 13.06 33.97 25.81
C GLY A 143 12.60 33.06 24.67
N PHE A 144 12.02 33.66 23.63
CA PHE A 144 11.46 32.96 22.47
C PHE A 144 12.36 33.09 21.26
N TYR A 145 12.58 31.97 20.57
CA TYR A 145 13.44 31.89 19.39
C TYR A 145 12.70 31.25 18.22
N LEU A 146 12.96 31.76 17.03
CA LEU A 146 12.40 31.29 15.77
C LEU A 146 13.43 30.47 15.00
N PHE A 147 13.00 29.29 14.59
CA PHE A 147 13.75 28.36 13.75
C PHE A 147 12.97 28.10 12.45
N PRO A 148 13.63 28.00 11.29
CA PRO A 148 12.98 27.47 10.10
C PRO A 148 12.55 26.02 10.32
N ARG A 149 11.46 25.57 9.70
CA ARG A 149 11.09 24.14 9.74
C ARG A 149 11.96 23.35 8.75
N PRO A 150 12.65 22.26 9.18
CA PRO A 150 13.58 21.52 8.32
C PRO A 150 12.94 20.93 7.05
N GLU A 151 11.76 20.31 7.17
CA GLU A 151 11.10 19.60 6.07
C GLU A 151 10.44 20.50 5.02
N SER A 152 10.21 21.76 5.38
CA SER A 152 9.47 22.71 4.53
C SER A 152 10.41 23.52 3.64
N PHE A 153 11.71 23.49 3.86
CA PHE A 153 12.63 24.53 3.39
C PHE A 153 12.74 24.68 1.85
N SER A 154 12.56 23.59 1.09
CA SER A 154 12.53 23.64 -0.38
C SER A 154 11.41 24.50 -0.95
N ARG A 155 10.36 24.79 -0.16
CA ARG A 155 9.19 25.59 -0.58
C ARG A 155 9.21 27.04 -0.10
N PHE A 156 9.95 27.37 0.96
CA PHE A 156 9.85 28.70 1.61
C PHE A 156 11.13 29.55 1.53
N SER A 157 12.27 28.99 1.13
CA SER A 157 13.52 29.74 0.92
C SER A 157 13.43 30.81 -0.18
N SER A 158 12.51 30.64 -1.13
CA SER A 158 12.18 31.62 -2.19
C SER A 158 11.18 32.69 -1.76
N LEU A 159 10.63 32.60 -0.54
CA LEU A 159 9.59 33.52 -0.11
C LEU A 159 10.16 34.78 0.50
N ALA A 160 9.57 35.91 0.12
CA ALA A 160 9.88 37.22 0.67
C ALA A 160 9.79 37.26 2.21
N SER A 161 8.93 36.43 2.81
CA SER A 161 8.78 36.27 4.26
C SER A 161 10.03 35.73 4.95
N PHE A 162 10.80 34.87 4.29
CA PHE A 162 12.00 34.27 4.84
C PHE A 162 13.16 35.27 4.94
N VAL A 163 13.33 36.09 3.89
CA VAL A 163 14.36 37.16 3.82
C VAL A 163 14.16 38.21 4.92
N LYS A 164 12.93 38.43 5.37
CA LYS A 164 12.61 39.38 6.46
C LYS A 164 13.01 38.85 7.83
N LEU A 165 12.82 37.54 8.05
CA LEU A 165 13.06 36.89 9.34
C LEU A 165 14.52 36.49 9.54
N PHE A 166 15.24 36.20 8.45
CA PHE A 166 16.62 35.70 8.48
C PHE A 166 17.51 36.45 7.49
N GLN A 167 18.66 36.90 7.96
CA GLN A 167 19.73 37.44 7.13
C GLN A 167 20.52 36.28 6.51
N ALA A 168 20.51 36.21 5.18
CA ALA A 168 21.29 35.27 4.41
C ALA A 168 22.74 35.74 4.27
N ILE A 169 23.68 34.86 4.62
CA ILE A 169 25.11 35.03 4.39
C ILE A 169 25.45 34.10 3.22
N ASN A 170 25.81 34.68 2.08
CA ASN A 170 25.95 34.09 0.72
C ASN A 170 24.68 34.10 -0.13
N GLU A 171 24.86 34.13 -1.46
CA GLU A 171 23.77 34.05 -2.43
C GLU A 171 23.04 32.71 -2.32
N THR A 172 21.71 32.74 -2.41
CA THR A 172 20.87 31.54 -2.52
C THR A 172 21.24 30.78 -3.79
N PRO A 173 21.85 29.57 -3.70
CA PRO A 173 22.13 28.79 -4.89
C PRO A 173 20.79 28.39 -5.52
N ALA A 174 20.66 28.58 -6.84
CA ALA A 174 19.42 28.27 -7.57
C ALA A 174 18.99 26.79 -7.45
N GLU A 175 19.90 25.90 -7.06
CA GLU A 175 19.71 24.44 -7.10
C GLU A 175 19.93 23.73 -5.75
N SER A 176 20.45 24.41 -4.73
CA SER A 176 20.79 23.80 -3.44
C SER A 176 20.11 24.55 -2.28
N TYR A 177 19.08 23.92 -1.72
CA TYR A 177 18.32 24.41 -0.56
C TYR A 177 19.00 24.06 0.77
N GLN A 178 20.31 23.84 0.76
CA GLN A 178 21.08 23.49 1.95
C GLN A 178 21.54 24.74 2.69
N PHE A 179 21.32 24.77 4.01
CA PHE A 179 21.72 25.89 4.85
C PHE A 179 22.15 25.45 6.25
N THR A 180 22.98 26.27 6.87
CA THR A 180 23.36 26.17 8.27
C THR A 180 22.81 27.37 9.03
N LEU A 181 22.00 27.11 10.06
CA LEU A 181 21.51 28.15 10.96
C LEU A 181 22.63 28.58 11.92
N GLN A 182 23.18 29.79 11.74
CA GLN A 182 24.18 30.32 12.68
C GLN A 182 23.54 30.88 13.95
N THR A 183 22.48 31.67 13.78
CA THR A 183 21.74 32.24 14.92
C THR A 183 20.24 32.25 14.64
N PRO A 184 19.40 31.70 15.53
CA PRO A 184 17.95 31.80 15.40
C PRO A 184 17.48 33.24 15.56
N ALA A 185 16.31 33.55 14.99
CA ALA A 185 15.71 34.87 15.17
C ALA A 185 15.16 34.98 16.60
N LYS A 186 15.27 36.16 17.22
CA LYS A 186 14.74 36.40 18.57
C LYS A 186 13.37 37.06 18.46
N LEU A 187 12.44 36.57 19.28
CA LEU A 187 11.06 37.03 19.30
C LEU A 187 10.71 37.68 20.63
N ASP A 188 9.73 38.58 20.58
CA ASP A 188 9.03 39.11 21.73
C ASP A 188 7.57 38.63 21.72
N VAL A 189 6.97 38.53 22.90
CA VAL A 189 5.60 38.00 23.04
C VAL A 189 4.60 39.15 22.96
N LEU A 190 3.71 39.09 21.97
CA LEU A 190 2.54 39.97 21.93
C LEU A 190 1.37 39.33 22.68
N LYS A 191 1.10 38.05 22.39
CA LYS A 191 0.07 37.26 23.06
C LYS A 191 0.61 35.86 23.36
N ILE A 192 0.68 35.51 24.64
CA ILE A 192 1.29 34.27 25.12
C ILE A 192 0.64 33.07 24.40
N GLY A 193 1.47 32.28 23.72
CA GLY A 193 1.04 31.04 23.05
C GLY A 193 0.30 31.23 21.72
N GLU A 194 0.09 32.47 21.27
CA GLU A 194 -0.64 32.77 20.04
C GLU A 194 0.13 33.66 19.08
N GLN A 195 0.73 34.76 19.54
CA GLN A 195 1.34 35.77 18.69
C GLN A 195 2.68 36.28 19.21
N TRP A 196 3.63 36.43 18.28
CA TRP A 196 4.98 36.90 18.55
C TRP A 196 5.39 37.97 17.55
N LYS A 197 6.25 38.89 17.98
CA LYS A 197 6.86 39.90 17.12
C LYS A 197 8.34 39.63 16.95
N LEU A 198 8.86 39.83 15.74
CA LEU A 198 10.30 39.78 15.50
C LEU A 198 11.02 40.90 16.27
N LEU A 199 11.95 40.52 17.15
CA LEU A 199 12.82 41.46 17.89
C LEU A 199 14.20 41.56 17.24
N LYS A 200 14.75 40.44 16.76
CA LYS A 200 16.03 40.41 16.05
C LYS A 200 16.01 39.32 14.98
N ALA A 201 16.37 39.68 13.76
CA ALA A 201 16.51 38.74 12.66
C ALA A 201 17.58 37.66 12.96
N GLY A 202 17.31 36.44 12.51
CA GLY A 202 18.27 35.35 12.57
C GLY A 202 19.33 35.46 11.48
N LYS A 203 20.30 34.53 11.48
CA LYS A 203 21.36 34.44 10.47
C LYS A 203 21.50 33.01 10.00
N ILE A 204 21.57 32.86 8.69
CA ILE A 204 21.73 31.57 8.00
C ILE A 204 22.86 31.68 6.98
N VAL A 205 23.54 30.58 6.73
CA VAL A 205 24.56 30.46 5.69
C VAL A 205 24.07 29.46 4.67
N PHE A 206 23.92 29.88 3.41
CA PHE A 206 23.57 28.98 2.32
C PHE A 206 24.79 28.24 1.76
N GLY A 207 24.56 27.05 1.22
CA GLY A 207 25.60 26.21 0.60
C GLY A 207 26.46 25.42 1.61
N GLN A 208 26.17 25.53 2.90
CA GLN A 208 26.77 24.72 3.94
C GLN A 208 25.68 23.92 4.64
N CYS A 209 25.85 22.61 4.69
CA CYS A 209 25.03 21.69 5.48
C CYS A 209 25.97 20.89 6.38
N PRO A 210 25.65 20.70 7.66
CA PRO A 210 26.33 19.73 8.50
C PRO A 210 26.33 18.35 7.81
N LEU A 211 27.51 17.74 7.65
CA LEU A 211 27.69 16.48 6.94
C LEU A 211 26.71 15.41 7.44
N GLU A 212 26.52 15.34 8.75
CA GLU A 212 25.64 14.38 9.41
C GLU A 212 24.17 14.51 8.99
N TYR A 213 23.66 15.74 8.82
CA TYR A 213 22.29 15.98 8.36
C TYR A 213 22.08 15.52 6.92
N ALA A 214 23.05 15.80 6.05
CA ALA A 214 23.02 15.33 4.66
C ALA A 214 22.99 13.79 4.59
N TRP A 215 23.82 13.13 5.39
CA TRP A 215 23.85 11.66 5.49
C TRP A 215 22.56 11.09 6.05
N GLN A 216 21.94 11.71 7.06
CA GLN A 216 20.65 11.26 7.57
C GLN A 216 19.53 11.36 6.54
N GLN A 217 19.50 12.43 5.73
CA GLN A 217 18.55 12.56 4.63
C GLN A 217 18.76 11.45 3.58
N GLU A 218 20.00 11.16 3.23
CA GLU A 218 20.35 10.10 2.29
C GLU A 218 19.91 8.72 2.81
N ILE A 219 20.24 8.38 4.07
CA ILE A 219 19.79 7.14 4.72
C ILE A 219 18.25 7.05 4.74
N SER A 220 17.55 8.15 5.01
CA SER A 220 16.09 8.16 5.01
C SER A 220 15.51 7.88 3.62
N THR A 221 16.18 8.36 2.58
CA THR A 221 15.79 8.15 1.19
C THR A 221 16.00 6.70 0.81
N VAL A 222 17.19 6.15 1.10
CA VAL A 222 17.51 4.73 0.88
C VAL A 222 16.53 3.81 1.63
N ARG A 223 16.16 4.12 2.86
CA ARG A 223 15.15 3.34 3.62
C ARG A 223 13.78 3.36 2.95
N LYS A 224 13.31 4.52 2.47
CA LYS A 224 12.04 4.62 1.74
C LYS A 224 12.06 3.83 0.44
N GLU A 225 13.18 3.84 -0.27
CA GLU A 225 13.35 3.03 -1.49
C GLU A 225 13.36 1.54 -1.18
N TYR A 226 14.04 1.14 -0.11
CA TYR A 226 14.04 -0.24 0.37
C TYR A 226 12.64 -0.72 0.78
N GLU A 227 11.85 0.10 1.47
CA GLU A 227 10.46 -0.23 1.80
C GLU A 227 9.57 -0.37 0.55
N LYS A 228 9.75 0.49 -0.45
CA LYS A 228 9.07 0.34 -1.75
C LYS A 228 9.47 -0.97 -2.42
N PHE A 229 10.75 -1.31 -2.38
CA PHE A 229 11.27 -2.55 -2.94
C PHE A 229 10.69 -3.79 -2.24
N ASN A 230 10.62 -3.79 -0.91
CA ASN A 230 9.99 -4.88 -0.15
C ASN A 230 8.51 -5.04 -0.48
N LYS A 231 7.76 -3.94 -0.60
CA LYS A 231 6.35 -4.01 -1.03
C LYS A 231 6.19 -4.63 -2.42
N LEU A 232 7.14 -4.38 -3.33
CA LEU A 232 7.15 -5.01 -4.65
C LEU A 232 7.48 -6.51 -4.58
N LEU A 233 8.42 -6.89 -3.71
CA LEU A 233 8.75 -8.29 -3.43
C LEU A 233 7.56 -9.04 -2.83
N ASP A 234 6.87 -8.47 -1.85
CA ASP A 234 5.71 -9.09 -1.21
C ASP A 234 4.54 -9.27 -2.18
N ALA A 235 4.35 -8.33 -3.11
CA ALA A 235 3.26 -8.37 -4.09
C ALA A 235 3.50 -9.36 -5.24
N ARG A 236 4.76 -9.61 -5.64
CA ARG A 236 5.09 -10.39 -6.84
C ARG A 236 5.91 -11.66 -6.58
N GLY A 237 6.46 -11.83 -5.38
CA GLY A 237 7.45 -12.85 -5.06
C GLY A 237 8.80 -12.62 -5.75
N SER A 238 9.86 -13.28 -5.28
CA SER A 238 11.21 -13.17 -5.85
C SER A 238 11.26 -13.57 -7.33
N ALA A 239 10.59 -14.67 -7.68
CA ALA A 239 10.51 -15.15 -9.06
C ALA A 239 9.80 -14.16 -10.00
N GLY A 240 8.78 -13.44 -9.53
CA GLY A 240 8.10 -12.41 -10.32
C GLY A 240 8.96 -11.16 -10.51
N LEU A 241 9.86 -10.86 -9.57
CA LEU A 241 10.75 -9.71 -9.63
C LEU A 241 11.95 -9.97 -10.56
N ASP A 242 12.60 -11.13 -10.44
CA ASP A 242 13.65 -11.57 -11.37
C ASP A 242 13.13 -11.57 -12.82
N PHE A 243 11.91 -12.07 -12.99
CA PHE A 243 11.26 -12.09 -14.28
C PHE A 243 10.98 -10.67 -14.83
N THR A 244 10.56 -9.73 -13.97
CA THR A 244 10.33 -8.32 -14.36
C THR A 244 11.64 -7.67 -14.79
N LEU A 245 12.73 -7.89 -14.05
CA LEU A 245 14.06 -7.35 -14.36
C LEU A 245 14.59 -7.89 -15.69
N ILE A 246 14.52 -9.21 -15.89
CA ILE A 246 14.93 -9.86 -17.14
C ILE A 246 14.11 -9.32 -18.32
N THR A 247 12.79 -9.16 -18.14
CA THR A 247 11.89 -8.63 -19.16
C THR A 247 12.25 -7.19 -19.55
N GLN A 248 12.49 -6.32 -18.56
CA GLN A 248 12.93 -4.94 -18.79
C GLN A 248 14.27 -4.89 -19.51
N TYR A 249 15.22 -5.72 -19.10
CA TYR A 249 16.51 -5.84 -19.77
C TYR A 249 16.38 -6.26 -21.23
N TRP A 250 15.52 -7.23 -21.54
CA TRP A 250 15.25 -7.65 -22.92
C TRP A 250 14.58 -6.56 -23.74
N GLN A 251 13.60 -5.86 -23.18
CA GLN A 251 12.96 -4.73 -23.87
C GLN A 251 13.97 -3.63 -24.20
N GLN A 252 14.84 -3.26 -23.26
CA GLN A 252 15.91 -2.29 -23.50
C GLN A 252 16.89 -2.77 -24.59
N SER A 253 17.27 -4.05 -24.55
CA SER A 253 18.17 -4.64 -25.54
C SER A 253 17.55 -4.65 -26.95
N LEU A 254 16.26 -4.94 -27.06
CA LEU A 254 15.53 -4.87 -28.34
C LEU A 254 15.41 -3.43 -28.84
N VAL A 255 15.15 -2.47 -27.94
CA VAL A 255 15.09 -1.05 -28.31
C VAL A 255 16.44 -0.54 -28.82
N GLN A 256 17.54 -0.94 -28.17
CA GLN A 256 18.89 -0.62 -28.65
C GLN A 256 19.18 -1.25 -30.02
N LYS A 257 18.70 -2.47 -30.26
CA LYS A 257 18.99 -3.22 -31.48
C LYS A 257 18.13 -2.84 -32.69
N TYR A 258 16.84 -2.57 -32.46
CA TYR A 258 15.84 -2.38 -33.51
C TYR A 258 15.13 -1.02 -33.46
N GLY A 259 15.52 -0.13 -32.54
CA GLY A 259 14.88 1.17 -32.33
C GLY A 259 13.63 1.08 -31.46
N GLU A 260 12.86 2.15 -31.39
CA GLU A 260 11.66 2.19 -30.53
C GLU A 260 10.57 1.21 -31.01
N LEU A 261 9.82 0.69 -30.04
CA LEU A 261 8.61 -0.08 -30.28
C LEU A 261 7.56 0.82 -30.97
N ILE A 262 7.02 0.38 -32.09
CA ILE A 262 5.92 1.05 -32.80
C ILE A 262 4.59 0.55 -32.25
N THR A 263 4.40 -0.78 -32.22
CA THR A 263 3.15 -1.40 -31.83
C THR A 263 3.34 -2.88 -31.50
N LEU A 264 2.40 -3.45 -30.75
CA LEU A 264 2.22 -4.89 -30.59
C LEU A 264 0.89 -5.32 -31.16
N ALA A 265 0.90 -6.47 -31.84
CA ALA A 265 -0.30 -7.16 -32.29
C ALA A 265 -0.48 -8.42 -31.44
N ILE A 266 -1.64 -8.56 -30.79
CA ILE A 266 -2.01 -9.73 -29.98
C ILE A 266 -3.15 -10.45 -30.68
N ASN A 267 -2.95 -11.71 -31.04
CA ASN A 267 -4.02 -12.52 -31.60
C ASN A 267 -5.07 -12.77 -30.49
N THR A 268 -6.34 -12.47 -30.76
CA THR A 268 -7.40 -12.67 -29.77
C THR A 268 -8.02 -14.05 -29.85
N CYS A 269 -7.76 -14.80 -30.93
CA CYS A 269 -8.22 -16.18 -31.11
C CYS A 269 -7.22 -17.22 -30.59
N MET A 270 -5.98 -16.82 -30.30
CA MET A 270 -4.93 -17.71 -29.79
C MET A 270 -3.84 -16.93 -29.05
N PRO A 271 -3.10 -17.54 -28.10
CA PRO A 271 -2.08 -16.85 -27.31
C PRO A 271 -0.78 -16.61 -28.10
N ILE A 272 -0.85 -15.77 -29.13
CA ILE A 272 0.28 -15.36 -29.96
C ILE A 272 0.33 -13.83 -30.01
N ALA A 273 1.53 -13.27 -29.87
CA ALA A 273 1.74 -11.84 -30.01
C ALA A 273 3.05 -11.53 -30.75
N TYR A 274 3.08 -10.37 -31.41
CA TYR A 274 4.25 -9.86 -32.11
C TYR A 274 4.46 -8.38 -31.78
N ALA A 275 5.71 -7.98 -31.62
CA ALA A 275 6.12 -6.60 -31.48
C ALA A 275 6.77 -6.10 -32.78
N ILE A 276 6.40 -4.90 -33.20
CA ILE A 276 6.94 -4.23 -34.40
C ILE A 276 7.75 -3.03 -33.94
N TYR A 277 9.03 -2.99 -34.33
CA TYR A 277 9.99 -1.94 -33.97
C TYR A 277 10.33 -1.05 -35.17
N LYS A 278 10.83 0.18 -34.92
CA LYS A 278 11.19 1.19 -35.93
C LYS A 278 12.17 0.72 -36.99
N GLY A 279 13.00 -0.28 -36.71
CA GLY A 279 13.90 -0.95 -37.64
C GLY A 279 13.21 -1.91 -38.62
N PRO A 280 11.97 -1.62 -39.06
CA PRO A 280 10.88 -2.56 -39.37
C PRO A 280 11.14 -4.04 -39.00
N MET A 281 11.42 -4.33 -37.72
CA MET A 281 11.61 -5.72 -37.27
C MET A 281 10.37 -6.22 -36.55
N LEU A 282 9.91 -7.41 -36.94
CA LEU A 282 8.90 -8.18 -36.25
C LEU A 282 9.58 -9.13 -35.26
N VAL A 283 9.29 -8.97 -33.98
CA VAL A 283 9.83 -9.80 -32.90
C VAL A 283 8.67 -10.62 -32.30
N PRO A 284 8.75 -11.96 -32.25
CA PRO A 284 7.78 -12.76 -31.53
C PRO A 284 7.79 -12.41 -30.05
N CYS A 285 6.61 -12.27 -29.46
CA CYS A 285 6.44 -12.09 -28.03
C CYS A 285 6.06 -13.43 -27.40
N GLN A 286 6.56 -13.68 -26.20
CA GLN A 286 6.13 -14.81 -25.39
C GLN A 286 4.92 -14.39 -24.55
N ILE A 287 3.85 -15.18 -24.61
CA ILE A 287 2.68 -15.01 -23.74
C ILE A 287 2.75 -16.04 -22.64
N LEU A 288 2.92 -15.57 -21.40
CA LEU A 288 2.91 -16.42 -20.22
C LEU A 288 1.48 -16.52 -19.71
N LEU A 289 0.88 -17.71 -19.86
CA LEU A 289 -0.45 -18.01 -19.35
C LEU A 289 -0.32 -18.60 -17.95
N GLY A 290 -0.57 -17.79 -16.93
CA GLY A 290 -0.58 -18.19 -15.53
C GLY A 290 -1.69 -17.47 -14.77
N ALA A 291 -1.63 -17.47 -13.44
CA ALA A 291 -2.59 -16.72 -12.61
C ALA A 291 -2.59 -15.21 -12.95
N ASN A 292 -1.44 -14.68 -13.36
CA ASN A 292 -1.27 -13.33 -13.87
C ASN A 292 -0.65 -13.38 -15.28
N PRO A 293 -1.47 -13.43 -16.34
CA PRO A 293 -0.98 -13.46 -17.70
C PRO A 293 -0.12 -12.24 -18.03
N LEU A 294 0.91 -12.45 -18.83
CA LEU A 294 1.88 -11.42 -19.19
C LEU A 294 2.37 -11.60 -20.63
N VAL A 295 2.57 -10.48 -21.32
CA VAL A 295 3.21 -10.43 -22.63
C VAL A 295 4.63 -9.90 -22.45
N VAL A 296 5.62 -10.69 -22.88
CA VAL A 296 7.02 -10.29 -22.83
C VAL A 296 7.68 -10.35 -24.21
N PRO A 297 8.72 -9.52 -24.46
CA PRO A 297 9.58 -9.70 -25.61
C PRO A 297 10.13 -11.12 -25.65
N GLY A 298 10.08 -11.77 -26.81
CA GLY A 298 10.81 -13.00 -27.04
C GLY A 298 12.31 -12.73 -27.14
N TRP A 299 13.12 -13.73 -26.75
CA TRP A 299 14.59 -13.69 -26.91
C TRP A 299 15.01 -13.67 -28.38
N ASP A 300 14.17 -14.19 -29.28
CA ASP A 300 14.57 -14.60 -30.63
C ASP A 300 14.96 -13.44 -31.58
N ARG A 301 15.66 -13.81 -32.65
CA ARG A 301 16.02 -12.94 -33.77
C ARG A 301 14.73 -12.46 -34.44
N GLY A 302 14.49 -11.15 -34.37
CA GLY A 302 13.44 -10.52 -35.15
C GLY A 302 13.60 -10.79 -36.64
N VAL A 303 12.49 -10.91 -37.34
CA VAL A 303 12.44 -11.07 -38.79
C VAL A 303 12.11 -9.72 -39.41
N PRO A 304 12.78 -9.28 -40.50
CA PRO A 304 12.40 -8.07 -41.21
C PRO A 304 10.93 -8.15 -41.62
N TRP A 305 10.14 -7.14 -41.24
CA TRP A 305 8.68 -7.13 -41.42
C TRP A 305 8.32 -7.40 -42.88
N ASP A 306 8.94 -6.67 -43.81
CA ASP A 306 8.79 -6.79 -45.26
C ASP A 306 8.99 -8.20 -45.83
N THR A 307 9.83 -9.02 -45.18
CA THR A 307 10.06 -10.42 -45.57
C THR A 307 9.21 -11.44 -44.79
N SER A 308 8.53 -11.00 -43.73
CA SER A 308 7.70 -11.89 -42.92
C SER A 308 6.43 -12.33 -43.68
N ILE A 309 5.99 -13.56 -43.44
CA ILE A 309 4.69 -14.06 -43.93
C ILE A 309 3.53 -13.15 -43.49
N TYR A 310 3.69 -12.47 -42.36
CA TYR A 310 2.72 -11.55 -41.80
C TYR A 310 2.65 -10.23 -42.55
N SER A 311 3.75 -9.68 -43.07
CA SER A 311 3.62 -8.48 -43.91
C SER A 311 2.87 -8.78 -45.18
N GLN A 312 3.03 -9.95 -45.80
CA GLN A 312 2.29 -10.29 -47.01
C GLN A 312 0.78 -10.38 -46.74
N SER A 313 0.38 -10.88 -45.57
CA SER A 313 -1.01 -10.87 -45.10
C SER A 313 -1.50 -9.46 -44.74
N HIS A 314 -0.71 -8.67 -44.03
CA HIS A 314 -1.12 -7.37 -43.50
C HIS A 314 -0.88 -6.18 -44.45
N SER A 315 -0.10 -6.36 -45.53
CA SER A 315 0.15 -5.34 -46.56
C SER A 315 -0.84 -5.42 -47.72
N LYS A 316 -1.47 -6.59 -47.93
CA LYS A 316 -2.42 -6.82 -49.04
C LYS A 316 -3.88 -6.60 -48.65
N PHE A 317 -4.23 -6.67 -47.38
CA PHE A 317 -5.57 -6.34 -46.88
C PHE A 317 -5.59 -4.92 -46.31
N ASN A 318 -6.64 -4.15 -46.65
CA ASN A 318 -6.84 -2.78 -46.22
C ASN A 318 -6.45 -2.55 -44.76
N LYS A 319 -5.70 -1.48 -44.51
CA LYS A 319 -5.29 -0.97 -43.19
C LYS A 319 -6.47 -0.41 -42.38
N ASP A 320 -7.63 -1.02 -42.46
CA ASP A 320 -8.81 -0.56 -41.74
C ASP A 320 -8.68 -1.07 -40.30
N TYR A 321 -8.02 -0.27 -39.47
CA TYR A 321 -8.06 -0.47 -38.03
C TYR A 321 -9.52 -0.41 -37.58
N LEU A 322 -10.05 -1.55 -37.15
CA LEU A 322 -11.40 -1.66 -36.62
C LEU A 322 -11.37 -1.39 -35.12
N ARG A 323 -12.54 -1.09 -34.56
CA ARG A 323 -12.71 -0.91 -33.13
C ARG A 323 -13.92 -1.71 -32.66
N THR A 324 -13.74 -2.47 -31.59
CA THR A 324 -14.87 -3.16 -30.94
C THR A 324 -15.89 -2.15 -30.40
N SER A 325 -17.13 -2.60 -30.19
CA SER A 325 -18.16 -1.78 -29.57
C SER A 325 -17.79 -1.40 -28.13
N ALA A 326 -18.40 -0.32 -27.63
CA ALA A 326 -18.23 0.10 -26.24
C ALA A 326 -18.75 -0.95 -25.24
N ASP A 327 -19.70 -1.79 -25.66
CA ASP A 327 -20.32 -2.84 -24.85
C ASP A 327 -19.67 -4.22 -25.02
N HIS A 328 -18.54 -4.33 -25.72
CA HIS A 328 -17.87 -5.61 -25.93
C HIS A 328 -17.41 -6.22 -24.58
N PRO A 329 -17.76 -7.48 -24.26
CA PRO A 329 -17.68 -8.02 -22.90
C PRO A 329 -16.26 -8.09 -22.32
N LEU A 330 -15.25 -8.30 -23.18
CA LEU A 330 -13.86 -8.45 -22.74
C LEU A 330 -12.95 -7.25 -23.08
N LEU A 331 -13.19 -6.60 -24.21
CA LEU A 331 -12.27 -5.62 -24.80
C LEU A 331 -13.07 -4.45 -25.39
N PRO A 332 -13.69 -3.59 -24.55
CA PRO A 332 -14.49 -2.47 -25.02
C PRO A 332 -13.60 -1.41 -25.69
N ASN A 333 -14.05 -0.88 -26.83
CA ASN A 333 -13.33 0.12 -27.62
C ASN A 333 -11.89 -0.27 -28.04
N GLN A 334 -11.56 -1.55 -28.08
CA GLN A 334 -10.23 -2.05 -28.45
C GLN A 334 -10.02 -1.93 -29.95
N ILE A 335 -8.87 -1.38 -30.36
CA ILE A 335 -8.46 -1.34 -31.75
C ILE A 335 -7.96 -2.73 -32.16
N TYR A 336 -8.41 -3.24 -33.30
CA TYR A 336 -7.92 -4.51 -33.85
C TYR A 336 -7.80 -4.50 -35.37
N LEU A 337 -7.03 -5.45 -35.89
CA LEU A 337 -6.95 -5.77 -37.31
C LEU A 337 -7.62 -7.11 -37.58
N ARG A 338 -8.33 -7.22 -38.69
CA ARG A 338 -8.94 -8.46 -39.14
C ARG A 338 -8.09 -9.09 -40.24
N GLU A 339 -7.70 -10.34 -40.07
CA GLU A 339 -7.01 -11.15 -41.06
C GLU A 339 -7.90 -12.31 -41.48
N SER A 340 -8.13 -12.45 -42.79
CA SER A 340 -8.90 -13.56 -43.35
C SER A 340 -8.03 -14.37 -44.29
N ASN A 341 -7.84 -15.66 -43.99
CA ASN A 341 -7.15 -16.59 -44.88
C ASN A 341 -8.13 -17.43 -45.72
N GLY A 342 -9.40 -16.99 -45.82
CA GLY A 342 -10.47 -17.66 -46.56
C GLY A 342 -11.15 -18.82 -45.82
N LYS A 343 -10.58 -19.34 -44.72
CA LYS A 343 -11.19 -20.39 -43.89
C LYS A 343 -11.34 -20.00 -42.42
N THR A 344 -10.45 -19.17 -41.90
CA THR A 344 -10.49 -18.67 -40.53
C THR A 344 -10.33 -17.16 -40.52
N HIS A 345 -11.06 -16.52 -39.60
CA HIS A 345 -10.91 -15.11 -39.27
C HIS A 345 -10.06 -15.01 -38.00
N HIS A 346 -8.92 -14.34 -38.13
CA HIS A 346 -8.08 -13.99 -36.99
C HIS A 346 -8.23 -12.50 -36.73
N THR A 347 -8.40 -12.13 -35.47
CA THR A 347 -8.39 -10.74 -35.05
C THR A 347 -7.16 -10.47 -34.20
N TRP A 348 -6.52 -9.34 -34.48
CA TRP A 348 -5.27 -8.92 -33.85
C TRP A 348 -5.50 -7.61 -33.10
N ALA A 349 -5.66 -7.68 -31.79
CA ALA A 349 -5.77 -6.49 -30.94
C ALA A 349 -4.44 -5.72 -30.93
N ILE A 350 -4.53 -4.40 -31.01
CA ILE A 350 -3.38 -3.51 -31.17
C ILE A 350 -3.06 -2.84 -29.83
N ALA A 351 -1.81 -2.94 -29.41
CA ALA A 351 -1.27 -2.26 -28.24
C ALA A 351 -0.08 -1.37 -28.61
N LYS A 352 0.16 -0.34 -27.81
CA LYS A 352 1.29 0.59 -27.94
C LYS A 352 2.45 0.24 -27.02
N SER A 353 2.22 -0.59 -26.01
CA SER A 353 3.24 -1.02 -25.06
C SER A 353 3.02 -2.46 -24.58
N TYR A 354 4.04 -3.04 -23.94
CA TYR A 354 3.96 -4.38 -23.35
C TYR A 354 2.97 -4.42 -22.16
N GLU A 355 2.78 -3.31 -21.44
CA GLU A 355 1.80 -3.18 -20.36
C GLU A 355 0.37 -3.21 -20.91
N GLU A 356 0.10 -2.48 -22.00
CA GLU A 356 -1.20 -2.50 -22.66
C GLU A 356 -1.48 -3.88 -23.27
N ALA A 357 -0.48 -4.51 -23.90
CA ALA A 357 -0.59 -5.87 -24.42
C ALA A 357 -0.89 -6.89 -23.32
N THR A 358 -0.22 -6.77 -22.18
CA THR A 358 -0.47 -7.57 -20.98
C THR A 358 -1.90 -7.39 -20.49
N ALA A 359 -2.40 -6.14 -20.40
CA ALA A 359 -3.77 -5.88 -19.96
C ALA A 359 -4.81 -6.49 -20.90
N ILE A 360 -4.56 -6.49 -22.21
CA ILE A 360 -5.41 -7.16 -23.21
C ILE A 360 -5.44 -8.68 -22.95
N VAL A 361 -4.28 -9.32 -22.79
CA VAL A 361 -4.19 -10.77 -22.53
C VAL A 361 -4.85 -11.15 -21.20
N GLN A 362 -4.71 -10.33 -20.16
CA GLN A 362 -5.37 -10.56 -18.88
C GLN A 362 -6.90 -10.60 -19.01
N ARG A 363 -7.47 -9.73 -19.85
CA ARG A 363 -8.92 -9.74 -20.14
C ARG A 363 -9.36 -10.90 -21.01
N LEU A 364 -8.48 -11.39 -21.90
CA LEU A 364 -8.73 -12.56 -22.76
C LEU A 364 -8.45 -13.90 -22.07
N ASN A 365 -7.92 -13.91 -20.84
CA ASN A 365 -7.44 -15.13 -20.19
C ASN A 365 -8.53 -16.20 -20.08
N GLY A 366 -8.38 -17.30 -20.84
CA GLY A 366 -9.37 -18.38 -20.91
C GLY A 366 -10.56 -18.12 -21.84
N HIS A 367 -10.60 -16.96 -22.51
CA HIS A 367 -11.70 -16.51 -23.36
C HIS A 367 -11.19 -15.97 -24.71
N TRP A 368 -10.45 -16.81 -25.43
CA TRP A 368 -9.91 -16.48 -26.77
C TRP A 368 -11.03 -16.50 -27.81
N ILE A 369 -11.40 -15.33 -28.32
CA ILE A 369 -12.50 -15.13 -29.25
C ILE A 369 -12.13 -14.14 -30.36
N SER A 370 -12.82 -14.25 -31.50
CA SER A 370 -12.78 -13.20 -32.53
C SER A 370 -13.44 -11.92 -32.00
N LEU A 371 -12.94 -10.75 -32.42
CA LEU A 371 -13.48 -9.43 -32.06
C LEU A 371 -14.49 -8.86 -33.08
N ASP A 372 -14.80 -9.66 -34.10
CA ASP A 372 -15.71 -9.29 -35.20
C ASP A 372 -17.18 -9.16 -34.77
#